data_AF-A0A6A1TMA2-F1
#
_entry.id   AF-A0A6A1TMA2-F1
#
_cell.length_a   1.000
_cell.length_b   1.000
_cell.length_c   1.000
_cell.angle_alpha   90.00
_cell.angle_beta   90.00
_cell.angle_gamma   90.00
#
_symmetry.space_group_name_H-M   'P 1'
#
loop_
_entity.id
_entity.type
_entity.pdbx_description
1 polymer ?
#
loop_
_entity_poly.entity_id
_entity_poly.type
_entity_poly.pdbx_seq_one_letter_code
_entity_poly.pdbx_strand_id
1 'polypeptide(L)' 'MTSSLRIEAARAALARAAWVRGQAPAYGEDAIIDLLADIRLWCQTAEVDFSRCDHLAWVFYFDEEGRAS' A
#
# COMPACT_ATOMS: atom_id res chain seq x y z
N MET A 1 2.26 -14.54 -4.24
CA MET A 1 0.95 -13.86 -4.14
C MET A 1 0.65 -13.21 -5.50
N THR A 2 -0.53 -13.37 -6.12
CA THR A 2 -0.73 -12.85 -7.50
C THR A 2 -0.86 -11.32 -7.51
N SER A 3 -0.34 -10.65 -8.55
CA SER A 3 -0.40 -9.18 -8.69
C SER A 3 -1.82 -8.62 -8.65
N SER A 4 -2.82 -9.39 -9.08
CA SER A 4 -4.24 -9.05 -8.97
C SER A 4 -4.70 -8.85 -7.52
N LEU A 5 -4.26 -9.70 -6.59
CA LEU A 5 -4.62 -9.59 -5.17
C LEU A 5 -4.03 -8.33 -4.53
N ARG A 6 -2.80 -7.96 -4.91
CA ARG A 6 -2.13 -6.74 -4.45
C ARG A 6 -2.86 -5.48 -4.90
N ILE A 7 -3.33 -5.46 -6.15
CA ILE A 7 -4.09 -4.33 -6.72
C ILE A 7 -5.44 -4.18 -6.02
N GLU A 8 -6.17 -5.26 -5.79
CA GLU A 8 -7.47 -5.20 -5.08
C GLU A 8 -7.31 -4.73 -3.63
N ALA A 9 -6.27 -5.21 -2.93
CA ALA A 9 -5.97 -4.74 -1.58
C ALA A 9 -5.66 -3.24 -1.55
N ALA A 10 -4.87 -2.74 -2.52
CA ALA A 10 -4.59 -1.31 -2.65
C ALA A 10 -5.85 -0.48 -2.96
N ARG A 11 -6.72 -0.95 -3.86
CA ARG A 11 -8.01 -0.28 -4.16
C ARG A 11 -8.91 -0.23 -2.93
N ALA A 12 -9.00 -1.32 -2.17
CA ALA A 12 -9.80 -1.37 -0.94
C ALA A 12 -9.26 -0.41 0.13
N ALA A 13 -7.94 -0.36 0.30
CA ALA A 13 -7.29 0.58 1.23
C ALA A 13 -7.54 2.04 0.82
N LEU A 14 -7.44 2.35 -0.48
CA LEU A 14 -7.73 3.68 -1.03
C LEU A 14 -9.18 4.10 -0.81
N ALA A 15 -10.13 3.22 -1.11
CA ALA A 15 -11.55 3.49 -0.89
C ALA A 15 -11.85 3.76 0.59
N ARG A 16 -11.18 3.05 1.51
CA ARG A 16 -11.30 3.26 2.95
C ARG A 16 -10.75 4.63 3.37
N ALA A 17 -9.57 5.00 2.88
CA ALA A 17 -8.94 6.28 3.17
C ALA A 17 -9.77 7.46 2.65
N ALA A 18 -10.25 7.37 1.39
CA ALA A 18 -11.12 8.37 0.80
C ALA A 18 -12.43 8.54 1.59
N TRP A 19 -13.02 7.42 2.07
CA TRP A 19 -14.22 7.45 2.91
C TRP A 19 -13.99 8.19 4.23
N VAL A 20 -12.86 7.95 4.92
CA VAL A 20 -12.51 8.66 6.16
C VAL A 20 -12.37 10.17 5.92
N ARG A 21 -11.86 10.56 4.75
CA ARG A 21 -11.69 11.97 4.34
C ARG A 21 -12.97 12.60 3.78
N GLY A 22 -14.07 11.85 3.65
CA GLY A 22 -15.31 12.31 3.01
C GLY A 22 -15.16 12.62 1.51
N GLN A 23 -14.16 12.02 0.85
CA GLN A 23 -13.86 12.22 -0.57
C GLN A 23 -14.29 11.00 -1.39
N ALA A 24 -14.57 11.22 -2.67
CA ALA A 24 -14.76 10.12 -3.61
C ALA A 24 -13.39 9.50 -3.96
N PRO A 25 -13.25 8.16 -4.00
CA PRO A 25 -12.00 7.54 -4.40
C PRO A 25 -11.70 7.85 -5.87
N ALA A 26 -10.63 8.60 -6.11
CA ALA A 26 -10.00 8.71 -7.42
C ALA A 26 -9.01 7.55 -7.59
N TYR A 27 -8.86 7.02 -8.81
CA TYR A 27 -7.94 5.89 -9.08
C TYR A 27 -6.77 6.34 -9.97
N GLY A 28 -6.25 7.55 -9.71
CA GLY A 28 -5.09 8.12 -10.39
C GLY A 28 -3.82 8.05 -9.53
N GLU A 29 -2.70 8.45 -10.11
CA GLU A 29 -1.39 8.49 -9.43
C GLU A 29 -1.45 9.32 -8.13
N ASP A 30 -2.07 10.51 -8.18
CA ASP A 30 -2.26 11.38 -7.01
C ASP A 30 -2.97 10.67 -5.85
N ALA A 31 -3.95 9.82 -6.15
CA ALA A 31 -4.69 9.08 -5.14
C ALA A 31 -3.86 7.96 -4.51
N ILE A 32 -2.97 7.33 -5.29
CA ILE A 32 -2.01 6.36 -4.78
C ILE A 32 -0.99 7.05 -3.88
N ILE A 33 -0.48 8.23 -4.27
CA ILE A 33 0.43 9.04 -3.46
C ILE A 33 -0.23 9.40 -2.12
N ASP A 34 -1.47 9.86 -2.15
CA ASP A 34 -2.25 10.18 -0.95
C ASP A 34 -2.45 8.99 -0.02
N LEU A 35 -2.74 7.81 -0.58
CA LEU A 35 -2.86 6.57 0.20
C LEU A 35 -1.52 6.20 0.87
N LEU A 36 -0.41 6.27 0.13
CA LEU A 36 0.91 5.97 0.68
C LEU A 36 1.27 6.96 1.80
N ALA A 37 0.92 8.23 1.65
CA ALA A 37 1.10 9.24 2.69
C ALA A 37 0.26 8.92 3.95
N ASP A 38 -1.01 8.52 3.78
CA ASP A 38 -1.88 8.11 4.88
C ASP A 38 -1.37 6.87 5.62
N ILE A 39 -0.94 5.85 4.88
CA ILE A 39 -0.36 4.64 5.47
C ILE A 39 0.87 5.00 6.30
N ARG A 40 1.74 5.88 5.78
CA ARG A 40 2.93 6.31 6.48
C ARG A 40 2.60 7.07 7.78
N LEU A 41 1.60 7.95 7.74
CA LEU A 41 1.13 8.68 8.93
C LEU A 41 0.50 7.72 9.96
N TRP A 42 -0.28 6.76 9.51
CA TRP A 42 -0.86 5.73 10.38
C TRP A 42 0.24 4.89 11.05
N CYS A 43 1.25 4.46 10.29
CA CYS A 43 2.38 3.72 10.83
C CYS A 43 3.13 4.51 11.91
N GLN A 44 3.34 5.81 11.72
CA GLN A 44 3.93 6.68 12.74
C GLN A 44 3.08 6.72 14.02
N THR A 45 1.77 6.85 13.87
CA THR A 45 0.83 6.90 15.01
C THR A 45 0.73 5.56 15.73
N ALA A 46 0.86 4.45 15.00
CA ALA A 46 0.76 3.09 15.51
C ALA A 46 2.11 2.49 15.94
N GLU A 47 3.20 3.27 15.93
CA GLU A 47 4.57 2.82 16.22
C GLU A 47 5.04 1.64 15.33
N VAL A 48 4.54 1.58 14.09
CA VAL A 48 4.96 0.62 13.07
C VAL A 48 6.07 1.22 12.22
N ASP A 49 7.20 0.53 12.09
CA ASP A 49 8.31 0.94 11.23
C ASP A 49 7.98 0.71 9.75
N PHE A 50 7.42 1.75 9.12
CA PHE A 50 7.05 1.73 7.70
C PHE A 50 8.25 1.40 6.79
N SER A 51 9.44 1.93 7.08
CA SER A 51 10.64 1.70 6.26
C SER A 51 11.08 0.23 6.32
N ARG A 52 10.99 -0.39 7.49
CA ARG A 52 11.23 -1.83 7.64
C ARG A 52 10.17 -2.66 6.91
N CYS A 53 8.89 -2.29 7.02
CA CYS A 53 7.81 -2.97 6.30
C CYS A 53 7.98 -2.89 4.78
N ASP A 54 8.34 -1.72 4.26
CA ASP A 54 8.60 -1.49 2.83
C ASP A 54 9.80 -2.32 2.35
N HIS A 55 10.89 -2.34 3.12
CA HIS A 55 12.05 -3.17 2.81
C HIS A 55 11.70 -4.67 2.79
N LEU A 56 10.93 -5.15 3.76
CA LEU A 56 10.47 -6.55 3.77
C LEU A 56 9.59 -6.87 2.57
N ALA A 57 8.67 -5.97 2.21
CA ALA A 57 7.82 -6.13 1.03
C ALA A 57 8.66 -6.22 -0.25
N TRP A 58 9.70 -5.39 -0.38
CA TRP A 58 10.68 -5.47 -1.47
C TRP A 58 11.41 -6.82 -1.49
N VAL A 59 11.95 -7.28 -0.35
CA VAL A 59 12.64 -8.58 -0.25
C VAL A 59 11.73 -9.74 -0.67
N PHE A 60 10.48 -9.76 -0.20
CA PHE A 60 9.52 -10.80 -0.60
C PHE A 60 9.14 -10.73 -2.07
N TYR A 61 8.99 -9.53 -2.63
CA TYR A 61 8.73 -9.38 -4.06
C TYR A 61 9.88 -9.93 -4.89
N PHE A 62 11.13 -9.62 -4.53
CA PHE A 62 12.31 -10.14 -5.23
C PHE A 62 12.54 -11.65 -5.00
N ASP A 63 12.20 -12.21 -3.85
CA ASP A 63 12.25 -13.68 -3.64
C ASP A 63 11.17 -14.39 -4.48
N GLU A 64 9.95 -13.82 -4.58
CA GLU A 64 8.89 -14.38 -5.43
C GLU A 64 9.24 -14.32 -6.93
N GLU A 65 9.85 -13.22 -7.40
CA GLU A 65 10.30 -13.08 -8.80
C GLU A 65 11.60 -13.85 -9.09
N GLY A 66 12.50 -13.95 -8.10
CA GLY A 66 13.80 -14.63 -8.21
C GLY A 66 13.72 -16.16 -8.16
N ARG A 67 12.66 -16.73 -7.56
CA ARG A 67 12.38 -18.18 -7.62
C ARG A 67 11.76 -18.66 -8.93
N ALA A 68 11.54 -17.77 -9.90
CA ALA A 68 11.08 -18.12 -11.23
C ALA A 68 12.23 -18.53 -12.20
N SER A 69 13.36 -19.01 -11.68
CA SER A 69 14.48 -19.56 -12.48
C SER A 69 14.52 -21.09 -12.45
#